data_AF-A0A957K767-F1
#
_entry.id   AF-A0A957K767-F1
#
_cell.length_a   1.000
_cell.length_b   1.000
_cell.length_c   1.000
_cell.angle_alpha   90.00
_cell.angle_beta   90.00
_cell.angle_gamma   90.00
#
_symmetry.space_group_name_H-M   'P 1'
#
loop_
_entity.id
_entity.type
_entity.pdbx_description
1 polymer ?
#
loop_
_entity_poly.entity_id
_entity_poly.type
_entity_poly.pdbx_seq_one_letter_code
_entity_poly.pdbx_strand_id
1 'polypeptide(L)'
;AESEPLVQLRDDSAAVSLPNRVIPAAELPAREPEARGIFVRREDNTLIIGTGTVHMNVDMNDPQRRIVASHDGVEIEVVTHHETLIFRDETIVAGTTGPVPQIIRPMDSLAEVDELTYISAWGSRRGDRLVADLLVYSPER
;
A
#
# COMPACT_ATOMS: atom_id res chain seq x y z
N ALA A 1 -16.52 -54.81 31.78
CA ALA A 1 -15.16 -54.30 31.51
C ALA A 1 -15.14 -53.86 30.06
N GLU A 2 -15.95 -52.88 29.68
CA GLU A 2 -15.78 -51.43 29.94
C GLU A 2 -14.52 -50.89 29.28
N SER A 3 -14.78 -50.20 28.17
CA SER A 3 -13.86 -49.51 27.30
C SER A 3 -13.34 -48.25 27.98
N GLU A 4 -12.02 -48.07 28.00
CA GLU A 4 -11.43 -46.73 28.15
C GLU A 4 -10.91 -46.28 26.78
N PRO A 5 -11.44 -45.22 26.17
CA PRO A 5 -10.70 -44.52 25.15
C PRO A 5 -9.77 -43.51 25.82
N LEU A 6 -8.49 -43.59 25.48
CA LEU A 6 -7.50 -42.54 25.71
C LEU A 6 -8.06 -41.19 25.24
N VAL A 7 -8.17 -40.25 26.18
CA VAL A 7 -8.34 -38.83 25.87
C VAL A 7 -7.06 -38.37 25.19
N GLN A 8 -7.03 -38.40 23.86
CA GLN A 8 -6.08 -37.60 23.12
C GLN A 8 -6.60 -36.15 23.15
N LEU A 9 -5.95 -35.32 23.96
CA LEU A 9 -5.97 -33.88 23.82
C LEU A 9 -5.53 -33.54 22.39
N ARG A 10 -6.50 -33.38 21.49
CA ARG A 10 -6.28 -32.66 20.24
C ARG A 10 -6.19 -31.20 20.61
N ASP A 11 -4.96 -30.72 20.55
CA ASP A 11 -4.60 -29.32 20.64
C ASP A 11 -5.18 -28.61 19.40
N ASP A 12 -6.47 -28.27 19.46
CA ASP A 12 -7.16 -27.44 18.46
C ASP A 12 -6.80 -25.94 18.63
N SER A 13 -5.54 -25.64 18.98
CA SER A 13 -4.98 -24.32 18.75
C SER A 13 -4.54 -24.22 17.30
N ALA A 14 -5.53 -24.29 16.40
CA ALA A 14 -5.42 -23.61 15.13
C ALA A 14 -5.21 -22.13 15.47
N ALA A 15 -3.95 -21.70 15.49
CA ALA A 15 -3.61 -20.30 15.46
C ALA A 15 -4.29 -19.75 14.21
N VAL A 16 -5.48 -19.18 14.38
CA VAL A 16 -6.10 -18.32 13.39
C VAL A 16 -5.09 -17.21 13.20
N SER A 17 -4.28 -17.33 12.15
CA SER A 17 -3.46 -16.23 11.66
C SER A 17 -4.47 -15.18 11.21
N LEU A 18 -4.85 -14.31 12.15
CA LEU A 18 -5.53 -13.08 11.80
C LEU A 18 -4.58 -12.40 10.81
N PRO A 19 -5.00 -12.09 9.58
CA PRO A 19 -4.14 -11.38 8.64
C PRO A 19 -3.61 -10.15 9.37
N ASN A 20 -2.31 -9.87 9.28
CA ASN A 20 -1.71 -8.72 9.93
C ASN A 20 -2.47 -7.47 9.50
N ARG A 21 -3.37 -7.01 10.38
CA ARG A 21 -4.31 -5.95 10.07
C ARG A 21 -3.61 -4.66 10.45
N VAL A 22 -3.23 -3.88 9.43
CA VAL A 22 -2.74 -2.53 9.66
C VAL A 22 -3.91 -1.67 10.16
N ILE A 23 -3.74 -1.00 11.30
CA ILE A 23 -4.67 -0.02 11.84
C ILE A 23 -4.28 1.34 11.24
N PRO A 24 -5.14 2.01 10.46
CA PRO A 24 -4.80 3.29 9.84
C PRO A 24 -4.37 4.34 10.88
N ALA A 25 -3.41 5.19 10.49
CA ALA A 25 -2.95 6.30 11.32
C ALA A 25 -4.08 7.32 11.53
N ALA A 26 -4.12 7.95 12.70
CA ALA A 26 -5.24 8.82 13.12
C ALA A 26 -5.33 10.11 12.30
N GLU A 27 -4.22 10.53 11.69
CA GLU A 27 -4.13 11.69 10.82
C GLU A 27 -4.75 11.44 9.44
N LEU A 28 -4.95 10.17 9.06
CA LEU A 28 -5.55 9.82 7.77
C LEU A 28 -7.08 9.96 7.81
N PRO A 29 -7.72 10.36 6.69
CA PRO A 29 -9.17 10.39 6.62
C PRO A 29 -9.76 9.00 6.86
N ALA A 30 -10.83 8.92 7.66
CA ALA A 30 -11.55 7.68 7.92
C ALA A 30 -12.28 7.12 6.67
N ARG A 31 -12.39 7.92 5.61
CA ARG A 31 -12.95 7.52 4.31
C ARG A 31 -11.89 6.86 3.44
N GLU A 32 -12.34 6.04 2.50
CA GLU A 32 -11.44 5.48 1.49
C GLU A 32 -10.84 6.58 0.60
N PRO A 33 -9.60 6.37 0.11
CA PRO A 33 -8.99 7.24 -0.89
C PRO A 33 -9.73 7.16 -2.23
N GLU A 34 -9.78 8.28 -2.94
CA GLU A 34 -10.33 8.36 -4.29
C GLU A 34 -9.50 7.62 -5.35
N ALA A 35 -8.21 7.42 -5.07
CA ALA A 35 -7.31 6.71 -5.95
C ALA A 35 -6.25 5.91 -5.17
N ARG A 36 -6.00 4.69 -5.63
CA ARG A 36 -4.94 3.79 -5.14
C ARG A 36 -4.29 3.09 -6.34
N GLY A 37 -2.97 3.03 -6.34
CA GLY A 37 -2.25 2.43 -7.46
C GLY A 37 -0.74 2.47 -7.30
N ILE A 38 -0.05 1.85 -8.25
CA ILE A 38 1.41 1.88 -8.34
C ILE A 38 1.86 3.13 -9.08
N PHE A 39 2.99 3.71 -8.68
CA PHE A 39 3.64 4.78 -9.42
C PHE A 39 4.03 4.32 -10.84
N VAL A 40 3.67 5.12 -11.84
CA VAL A 40 4.05 4.90 -13.25
C VAL A 40 5.09 5.93 -13.68
N ARG A 41 4.78 7.21 -13.46
CA ARG A 41 5.66 8.33 -13.82
C ARG A 41 5.27 9.60 -13.08
N ARG A 42 6.18 10.58 -13.10
CA ARG A 42 5.99 11.90 -12.50
C ARG A 42 6.24 13.00 -13.55
N GLU A 43 5.38 14.01 -13.54
CA GLU A 43 5.54 15.26 -14.28
C GLU A 43 5.35 16.42 -13.29
N ASP A 44 6.45 17.00 -12.82
CA ASP A 44 6.47 18.08 -11.82
C ASP A 44 5.70 17.76 -10.52
N ASN A 45 4.47 18.28 -10.40
CA ASN A 45 3.58 18.09 -9.25
C ASN A 45 2.47 17.08 -9.52
N THR A 46 2.54 16.41 -10.67
CA THR A 46 1.60 15.39 -11.10
C THR A 46 2.25 14.01 -11.05
N LEU A 47 1.58 13.07 -10.40
CA LEU A 47 1.90 11.65 -10.44
C LEU A 47 0.89 10.95 -11.33
N ILE A 48 1.37 10.07 -12.20
CA ILE A 48 0.52 9.11 -12.87
C ILE A 48 0.62 7.80 -12.11
N ILE A 49 -0.53 7.27 -11.72
CA ILE A 49 -0.61 6.00 -11.01
C ILE A 49 -1.43 4.99 -11.81
N GLY A 50 -0.93 3.77 -11.86
CA GLY A 50 -1.59 2.63 -12.48
C GLY A 50 -2.50 1.93 -11.48
N THR A 51 -3.77 1.80 -11.81
CA THR A 51 -4.76 1.14 -10.94
C THR A 51 -4.99 -0.33 -11.32
N GLY A 52 -5.86 -1.02 -10.58
CA GLY A 52 -6.20 -2.41 -10.83
C GLY A 52 -5.24 -3.37 -10.12
N THR A 53 -5.02 -4.53 -10.73
CA THR A 53 -4.09 -5.54 -10.23
C THR A 53 -2.68 -5.16 -10.62
N VAL A 54 -1.80 -5.00 -9.62
CA VAL A 54 -0.37 -4.74 -9.84
C VAL A 54 0.37 -6.07 -9.91
N HIS A 55 1.11 -6.28 -11.00
CA HIS A 55 1.96 -7.44 -11.22
C HIS A 55 3.43 -7.03 -11.19
N MET A 56 4.19 -7.64 -10.28
CA MET A 56 5.63 -7.44 -10.18
C MET A 56 6.34 -8.61 -10.84
N ASN A 57 7.28 -8.29 -11.72
CA ASN A 57 8.04 -9.27 -12.49
C ASN A 57 9.51 -8.91 -12.44
N VAL A 58 10.37 -9.91 -12.55
CA VAL A 58 11.79 -9.67 -12.80
C VAL A 58 11.97 -9.48 -14.31
N ASP A 59 12.57 -8.37 -14.73
CA ASP A 59 12.95 -8.20 -16.12
C ASP A 59 14.11 -9.14 -16.44
N MET A 60 13.79 -10.22 -17.16
CA MET A 60 14.75 -11.23 -17.58
C MET A 60 15.71 -10.72 -18.68
N ASN A 61 15.39 -9.59 -19.32
CA ASN A 61 16.22 -8.96 -20.34
C ASN A 61 17.18 -7.91 -19.75
N ASP A 62 16.94 -7.43 -18.52
CA ASP A 62 17.88 -6.55 -17.81
C ASP A 62 19.02 -7.41 -17.20
N PRO A 63 20.31 -7.16 -17.53
CA PRO A 63 21.45 -7.83 -16.91
C PRO A 63 21.47 -7.71 -15.38
N GLN A 64 20.85 -6.65 -14.83
CA GLN A 64 20.73 -6.40 -13.40
C GLN A 64 19.48 -7.03 -12.77
N ARG A 65 18.62 -7.70 -13.58
CA ARG A 65 17.38 -8.36 -13.14
C ARG A 65 16.51 -7.44 -12.28
N ARG A 66 16.29 -6.21 -12.75
CA ARG A 66 15.42 -5.26 -12.06
C ARG A 66 14.00 -5.81 -11.92
N ILE A 67 13.35 -5.46 -10.81
CA ILE A 67 11.93 -5.69 -10.62
C ILE A 67 11.18 -4.58 -11.36
N VAL A 68 10.20 -4.97 -12.17
CA VAL A 68 9.31 -4.06 -12.89
C VAL A 68 7.87 -4.32 -12.46
N ALA A 69 7.12 -3.24 -12.23
CA ALA A 69 5.69 -3.31 -11.97
C ALA A 69 4.90 -3.03 -13.25
N SER A 70 3.79 -3.74 -13.39
CA SER A 70 2.78 -3.53 -14.44
C SER A 70 1.39 -3.53 -13.82
N HIS A 71 0.41 -2.97 -14.51
CA HIS A 71 -0.97 -2.87 -14.04
C HIS A 71 -1.96 -3.09 -15.19
N ASP A 72 -3.17 -3.52 -14.86
CA ASP A 72 -4.24 -3.80 -15.83
C ASP A 72 -5.39 -2.78 -15.80
N GLY A 73 -5.41 -1.90 -14.80
CA GLY A 73 -6.41 -0.85 -14.67
C GLY A 73 -6.02 0.44 -15.38
N VAL A 74 -6.93 1.41 -15.31
CA VAL A 74 -6.72 2.76 -15.87
C VAL A 74 -5.61 3.50 -15.14
N GLU A 75 -4.96 4.42 -15.86
CA GLU A 75 -4.05 5.38 -15.25
C GLU A 75 -4.85 6.56 -14.68
N ILE A 76 -4.48 7.01 -13.48
CA ILE A 76 -5.05 8.19 -12.83
C ILE A 76 -3.97 9.25 -12.69
N GLU A 77 -4.29 10.47 -13.12
CA GLU A 77 -3.52 11.68 -12.89
C GLU A 77 -3.80 12.21 -11.47
N VAL A 78 -2.82 12.11 -10.58
CA VAL A 78 -2.85 12.66 -9.23
C VAL A 78 -2.05 13.96 -9.18
N VAL A 79 -2.74 15.08 -9.09
CA VAL A 79 -2.15 16.42 -9.05
C VAL A 79 -2.02 16.89 -7.61
N THR A 80 -0.81 17.25 -7.22
CA THR A 80 -0.52 17.87 -5.92
C THR A 80 -0.38 19.39 -6.03
N HIS A 81 -0.63 20.07 -4.93
CA HIS A 81 -0.46 21.51 -4.78
C HIS A 81 0.23 21.83 -3.45
N HIS A 82 0.51 23.11 -3.21
CA HIS A 82 1.25 23.59 -2.04
C HIS A 82 0.57 23.33 -0.67
N GLU A 83 -0.71 22.95 -0.66
CA GLU A 83 -1.45 22.60 0.56
C GLU A 83 -1.67 21.09 0.67
N THR A 84 -1.21 20.30 -0.32
CA THR A 84 -1.32 18.84 -0.26
C THR A 84 -0.47 18.32 0.89
N LEU A 85 -1.08 17.57 1.80
CA LEU A 85 -0.38 16.86 2.86
C LEU A 85 0.25 15.59 2.28
N ILE A 86 1.58 15.47 2.35
CA ILE A 86 2.31 14.31 1.83
C ILE A 86 2.86 13.52 2.99
N PHE A 87 2.62 12.21 2.99
CA PHE A 87 3.13 11.28 3.98
C PHE A 87 3.85 10.11 3.33
N ARG A 88 4.93 9.67 3.96
CA ARG A 88 5.58 8.39 3.70
C ARG A 88 5.07 7.35 4.69
N ASP A 89 4.61 6.21 4.21
CA ASP A 89 4.32 5.05 5.05
C ASP A 89 5.64 4.37 5.46
N GLU A 90 5.85 4.21 6.76
CA GLU A 90 7.01 3.57 7.33
C GLU A 90 6.69 2.29 8.10
N THR A 91 5.44 1.83 8.02
CA THR A 91 4.92 0.66 8.73
C THR A 91 5.74 -0.59 8.41
N ILE A 92 6.14 -1.32 9.45
CA ILE A 92 6.84 -2.60 9.34
C ILE A 92 5.89 -3.68 9.85
N VAL A 93 5.47 -4.56 8.94
CA VAL A 93 4.48 -5.62 9.23
C VAL A 93 5.14 -7.00 9.42
N ALA A 94 6.47 -7.08 9.23
CA ALA A 94 7.22 -8.33 9.31
C ALA A 94 7.35 -8.83 10.76
N GLY A 95 7.05 -10.11 10.98
CA GLY A 95 7.28 -10.79 12.27
C GLY A 95 6.31 -10.41 13.40
N THR A 96 5.28 -9.62 13.13
CA THR A 96 4.25 -9.25 14.11
C THR A 96 3.08 -10.23 14.07
N THR A 97 2.54 -10.56 15.25
CA THR A 97 1.27 -11.28 15.39
C THR A 97 0.22 -10.31 15.92
N GLY A 98 -0.83 -10.05 15.14
CA GLY A 98 -1.93 -9.16 15.51
C GLY A 98 -1.90 -7.80 14.80
N PRO A 99 -2.78 -6.86 15.19
CA PRO A 99 -2.91 -5.57 14.53
C PRO A 99 -1.65 -4.72 14.68
N VAL A 100 -1.21 -4.09 13.58
CA VAL A 100 -0.03 -3.21 13.55
C VAL A 100 -0.49 -1.78 13.30
N PRO A 101 -0.19 -0.80 14.18
CA PRO A 101 -0.51 0.58 13.89
C PRO A 101 0.30 1.06 12.68
N GLN A 102 -0.37 1.73 11.74
CA GLN A 102 0.29 2.37 10.62
C GLN A 102 1.17 3.50 11.14
N ILE A 103 2.40 3.55 10.67
CA ILE A 103 3.36 4.62 10.98
C ILE A 103 3.53 5.43 9.71
N ILE A 104 3.19 6.73 9.77
CA ILE A 104 3.38 7.65 8.67
C ILE A 104 4.28 8.81 9.10
N ARG A 105 5.10 9.30 8.17
CA ARG A 105 5.99 10.45 8.37
C ARG A 105 5.63 11.57 7.39
N PRO A 106 5.41 12.81 7.85
CA PRO A 106 5.20 13.95 6.96
C PRO A 106 6.41 14.18 6.06
N MET A 107 6.16 14.56 4.81
CA MET A 107 7.17 14.84 3.80
C MET A 107 6.91 16.19 3.15
N ASP A 108 7.97 16.93 2.85
CA ASP A 108 7.87 18.26 2.21
C ASP A 108 7.80 18.18 0.67
N SER A 109 8.04 17.00 0.10
CA SER A 109 8.04 16.81 -1.35
C SER A 109 7.84 15.35 -1.76
N LEU A 110 7.59 15.13 -3.06
CA LEU A 110 7.48 13.80 -3.69
C LEU A 110 8.84 13.28 -4.21
N ALA A 111 9.98 13.85 -3.77
CA ALA A 111 11.30 13.52 -4.32
C ALA A 111 11.70 12.05 -4.11
N GLU A 112 11.16 11.40 -3.08
CA GLU A 112 11.42 9.98 -2.77
C GLU A 112 10.40 9.02 -3.42
N VAL A 113 9.44 9.54 -4.20
CA VAL A 113 8.48 8.69 -4.92
C VAL A 113 9.13 8.22 -6.22
N ASP A 114 9.29 6.91 -6.34
CA ASP A 114 9.97 6.24 -7.44
C ASP A 114 9.21 5.00 -7.92
N GLU A 115 9.84 4.25 -8.82
CA GLU A 115 9.35 2.95 -9.30
C GLU A 115 9.07 2.02 -8.12
N LEU A 116 8.03 1.19 -8.23
CA LEU A 116 7.59 0.26 -7.16
C LEU A 116 7.00 0.95 -5.92
N THR A 117 6.73 2.26 -5.96
CA THR A 117 6.02 2.94 -4.88
C THR A 117 4.50 2.83 -5.04
N TYR A 118 3.81 2.34 -4.02
CA TYR A 118 2.35 2.34 -3.97
C TYR A 118 1.82 3.67 -3.42
N ILE A 119 0.77 4.21 -4.02
CA ILE A 119 0.23 5.54 -3.69
C ILE A 119 -1.25 5.41 -3.32
N SER A 120 -1.64 6.04 -2.22
CA SER A 120 -3.04 6.30 -1.85
C SER A 120 -3.26 7.80 -1.80
N ALA A 121 -4.29 8.30 -2.48
CA ALA A 121 -4.54 9.74 -2.56
C ALA A 121 -6.01 10.06 -2.25
N TRP A 122 -6.19 11.10 -1.44
CA TRP A 122 -7.47 11.64 -1.02
C TRP A 122 -7.64 13.05 -1.60
N GLY A 123 -8.81 13.36 -2.13
CA GLY A 123 -9.16 14.70 -2.58
C GLY A 123 -10.34 14.75 -3.53
N SER A 124 -10.29 15.63 -4.51
CA SER A 124 -11.38 15.87 -5.46
C SER A 124 -11.12 15.19 -6.81
N ARG A 125 -11.85 14.10 -7.09
CA ARG A 125 -11.73 13.35 -8.36
C ARG A 125 -12.74 13.79 -9.40
N ARG A 126 -12.30 13.93 -10.66
CA ARG A 126 -13.13 14.12 -11.86
C ARG A 126 -12.58 13.27 -13.00
N GLY A 127 -13.26 12.17 -13.30
CA GLY A 127 -12.78 11.19 -14.28
C GLY A 127 -11.44 10.59 -13.83
N ASP A 128 -10.44 10.67 -14.70
CA ASP A 128 -9.10 10.11 -14.47
C ASP A 128 -8.13 11.12 -13.83
N ARG A 129 -8.65 12.27 -13.37
CA ARG A 129 -7.85 13.27 -12.65
C ARG A 129 -8.34 13.43 -11.21
N LEU A 130 -7.40 13.41 -10.28
CA LEU A 130 -7.57 13.65 -8.85
C LEU A 130 -6.69 14.84 -8.44
N VAL A 131 -7.29 15.88 -7.87
CA VAL A 131 -6.53 16.92 -7.14
C VAL A 131 -6.46 16.48 -5.69
N ALA A 132 -5.25 16.21 -5.19
CA ALA A 132 -5.03 15.61 -3.90
C ALA A 132 -4.92 16.65 -2.78
N ASP A 133 -5.76 16.51 -1.76
CA ASP A 133 -5.60 17.22 -0.48
C ASP A 133 -4.61 16.48 0.42
N LEU A 134 -4.53 15.14 0.27
CA LEU A 134 -3.63 14.28 1.04
C LEU A 134 -3.14 13.12 0.17
N LEU A 135 -1.86 12.79 0.30
CA LEU A 135 -1.21 11.69 -0.38
C LEU A 135 -0.35 10.88 0.60
N VAL A 136 -0.50 9.56 0.58
CA VAL A 136 0.38 8.62 1.28
C VAL A 136 1.09 7.78 0.23
N TYR A 137 2.41 7.69 0.31
CA TYR A 137 3.20 6.79 -0.52
C TYR A 137 3.93 5.75 0.33
N SER A 138 3.94 4.51 -0.16
CA SER A 138 4.52 3.34 0.48
C SER A 138 5.50 2.71 -0.52
N PRO A 139 6.81 2.98 -0.40
CA PRO A 139 7.81 2.30 -1.22
C PRO A 139 7.72 0.79 -0.96
N GLU A 140 7.76 -0.01 -2.02
CA GLU A 140 7.97 -1.44 -1.84
C GLU A 140 9.33 -1.70 -1.17
N ARG A 141 9.35 -2.57 -0.16
CA ARG A 141 10.52 -2.88 0.68
C ARG A 141 10.94 -4.33 0.54
#